data_AF-A0A7S2HQL1-F1
#
_entry.id   AF-A0A7S2HQL1-F1
#
_cell.length_a   1.000
_cell.length_b   1.000
_cell.length_c   1.000
_cell.angle_alpha   90.00
_cell.angle_beta   90.00
_cell.angle_gamma   90.00
#
_symmetry.space_group_name_H-M   'P 1'
#
loop_
_entity.id
_entity.type
_entity.pdbx_description
1 polymer ?
#
loop_
_entity_poly.entity_id
_entity_poly.type
_entity_poly.pdbx_seq_one_letter_code
_entity_poly.pdbx_strand_id
1 'polypeptide(L)'
;IVKVEDMRSGHRLVMLTMLATSAALIVNTPHRAQCTHVRAPSPELNFFSQMVTKLQAGSYDEVEVRANVQRMIDRKPCIMFSLSTCPFCTETQGILSGMGAMYTCLELDQEEGGMAMKAELANILDGRTSLPAVFAGGKFLGGCNDGGLGGVATLYKSGQLAPLLQAAGSLSPTQRI
;
A
#
# COMPACT_ATOMS: atom_id res chain seq x y z
N ILE A 1 -8.81 -87.49 11.24
CA ILE A 1 -7.40 -87.34 10.82
C ILE A 1 -7.02 -85.88 11.04
N VAL A 2 -6.28 -85.63 12.14
CA VAL A 2 -5.22 -84.62 12.40
C VAL A 2 -5.52 -83.16 11.96
N LYS A 3 -5.48 -82.09 12.78
CA LYS A 3 -4.64 -81.80 13.95
C LYS A 3 -5.24 -80.70 14.86
N VAL A 4 -5.00 -80.85 16.16
CA VAL A 4 -5.11 -79.86 17.24
C VAL A 4 -3.68 -79.41 17.59
N GLU A 5 -3.46 -78.11 17.84
CA GLU A 5 -2.27 -77.46 18.45
C GLU A 5 -2.65 -75.96 18.55
N ASP A 6 -3.01 -75.31 19.66
CA ASP A 6 -2.54 -75.14 21.05
C ASP A 6 -1.45 -74.07 21.28
N MET A 7 -1.82 -73.13 22.18
CA MET A 7 -1.06 -72.35 23.18
C MET A 7 0.11 -71.37 22.89
N ARG A 8 -0.08 -70.18 23.50
CA ARG A 8 0.86 -69.31 24.28
C ARG A 8 1.68 -68.21 23.59
N SER A 9 1.33 -66.96 23.93
CA SER A 9 2.21 -65.93 24.54
C SER A 9 1.30 -64.75 24.96
N GLY A 10 1.16 -64.31 26.22
CA GLY A 10 2.17 -63.66 27.08
C GLY A 10 2.64 -62.36 26.41
N HIS A 11 2.33 -61.12 26.83
CA HIS A 11 2.41 -60.54 28.17
C HIS A 11 1.53 -59.29 28.33
N ARG A 12 1.16 -59.04 29.59
CA ARG A 12 0.42 -57.89 30.13
C ARG A 12 1.27 -56.61 30.20
N LEU A 13 0.58 -55.47 30.05
CA LEU A 13 0.70 -54.22 30.84
C LEU A 13 2.00 -53.40 30.73
N VAL A 14 1.92 -52.15 30.23
CA VAL A 14 2.21 -50.90 30.97
C VAL A 14 1.46 -49.73 30.32
N MET A 15 0.69 -49.00 31.14
CA MET A 15 0.09 -47.69 30.86
C MET A 15 1.15 -46.60 30.63
N LEU A 16 0.97 -45.71 29.65
CA LEU A 16 1.37 -44.31 29.82
C LEU A 16 0.49 -43.37 28.99
N THR A 17 -0.27 -42.57 29.72
CA THR A 17 -1.12 -41.45 29.27
C THR A 17 -0.27 -40.27 28.78
N MET A 18 -0.66 -39.62 27.68
CA MET A 18 -0.44 -38.19 27.48
C MET A 18 -1.69 -37.56 26.86
N LEU A 19 -2.17 -36.51 27.53
CA LEU A 19 -3.40 -35.78 27.27
C LEU A 19 -3.31 -34.84 26.06
N ALA A 20 -4.48 -34.63 25.45
CA ALA A 20 -5.08 -33.39 24.91
C ALA A 20 -4.14 -32.35 24.23
N THR A 21 -4.51 -31.82 23.07
CA THR A 21 -5.42 -30.66 23.05
C THR A 21 -6.01 -30.39 21.67
N SER A 22 -7.31 -30.08 21.68
CA SER A 22 -8.14 -29.63 20.57
C SER A 22 -8.20 -28.10 20.50
N ALA A 23 -8.28 -27.52 19.31
CA ALA A 23 -9.06 -26.32 18.95
C ALA A 23 -8.71 -25.93 17.50
N ALA A 24 -9.59 -26.17 16.52
CA ALA A 24 -10.70 -25.31 16.11
C ALA A 24 -10.23 -24.03 15.40
N LEU A 25 -10.66 -23.83 14.15
CA LEU A 25 -11.07 -22.53 13.62
C LEU A 25 -11.89 -22.69 12.34
N ILE A 26 -13.19 -22.54 12.53
CA ILE A 26 -14.22 -22.32 11.52
C ILE A 26 -13.99 -20.94 10.91
N VAL A 27 -13.93 -20.88 9.59
CA VAL A 27 -13.80 -19.62 8.83
C VAL A 27 -15.11 -18.84 8.96
N ASN A 28 -15.03 -17.73 9.68
CA ASN A 28 -16.14 -16.79 9.85
C ASN A 28 -16.07 -15.75 8.71
N THR A 29 -17.07 -15.71 7.85
CA THR A 29 -17.28 -14.61 6.89
C THR A 29 -18.00 -13.45 7.58
N PRO A 30 -17.55 -12.19 7.39
CA PRO A 30 -18.48 -11.09 7.51
C PRO A 30 -18.46 -10.15 6.28
N HIS A 31 -19.67 -10.00 5.74
CA HIS A 31 -20.36 -8.73 5.52
C HIS A 31 -19.72 -7.66 4.60
N ARG A 32 -20.33 -7.55 3.42
CA ARG A 32 -20.38 -6.39 2.52
C ARG A 32 -20.49 -5.07 3.30
N ALA A 33 -19.46 -4.22 3.23
CA ALA A 33 -19.54 -2.82 3.67
C ALA A 33 -20.08 -1.96 2.52
N GLN A 34 -21.05 -1.11 2.82
CA GLN A 34 -21.61 -0.12 1.89
C GLN A 34 -20.57 0.98 1.60
N CYS A 35 -20.23 1.18 0.32
CA CYS A 35 -19.48 2.34 -0.15
C CYS A 35 -20.35 3.59 0.01
N THR A 36 -19.98 4.49 0.93
CA THR A 36 -20.46 5.88 0.89
C THR A 36 -19.70 6.59 -0.24
N HIS A 37 -20.43 6.95 -1.30
CA HIS A 37 -19.88 7.71 -2.41
C HIS A 37 -19.54 9.13 -1.93
N VAL A 38 -18.28 9.38 -1.55
CA VAL A 38 -17.80 10.73 -1.32
C VAL A 38 -17.58 11.38 -2.69
N ARG A 39 -18.20 12.55 -2.89
CA ARG A 39 -18.24 13.27 -4.17
C ARG A 39 -16.85 13.79 -4.53
N ALA A 40 -16.31 13.34 -5.67
CA ALA A 40 -15.10 13.91 -6.26
C ALA A 40 -15.28 15.42 -6.50
N PRO A 41 -14.20 16.23 -6.42
CA PRO A 41 -14.26 17.66 -6.73
C PRO A 41 -14.76 17.89 -8.17
N SER A 42 -15.41 19.05 -8.40
CA SER A 42 -16.02 19.36 -9.70
C SER A 42 -14.95 19.40 -10.81
N PRO A 43 -15.27 18.91 -12.03
CA PRO A 43 -14.32 18.83 -13.15
C PRO A 43 -13.62 20.16 -13.49
N GLU A 44 -14.28 21.30 -13.25
CA GLU A 44 -13.74 22.63 -13.53
C GLU A 44 -12.56 23.04 -12.63
N LEU A 45 -12.53 22.61 -11.36
CA LEU A 45 -11.46 22.96 -10.43
C LEU A 45 -10.15 22.22 -10.76
N ASN A 46 -10.26 20.95 -11.14
CA ASN A 46 -9.11 20.16 -11.58
C ASN A 46 -8.53 20.72 -12.89
N PHE A 47 -9.34 21.30 -13.76
CA PHE A 47 -8.88 21.89 -15.02
C PHE A 47 -7.95 23.09 -14.80
N PHE A 48 -8.34 24.05 -13.94
CA PHE A 48 -7.52 25.23 -13.68
C PHE A 48 -6.17 24.86 -13.05
N SER A 49 -6.17 23.95 -12.07
CA SER A 49 -4.92 23.50 -11.44
C SER A 49 -4.00 22.75 -12.40
N GLN A 50 -4.56 21.97 -13.33
CA GLN A 50 -3.78 21.32 -14.38
C GLN A 50 -3.16 22.34 -15.33
N MET A 51 -3.92 23.36 -15.75
CA MET A 51 -3.42 24.42 -16.61
C MET A 51 -2.24 25.15 -15.96
N VAL A 52 -2.34 25.54 -14.69
CA VAL A 52 -1.23 26.17 -13.95
C VAL A 52 -0.01 25.24 -13.89
N THR A 53 -0.20 23.95 -13.63
CA THR A 53 0.90 22.98 -13.55
C THR A 53 1.61 22.83 -14.90
N LYS A 54 0.87 22.76 -16.02
CA LYS A 54 1.44 22.70 -17.36
C LYS A 54 2.19 23.98 -17.74
N LEU A 55 1.67 25.15 -17.37
CA LEU A 55 2.36 26.42 -17.59
C LEU A 55 3.69 26.49 -16.82
N GLN A 56 3.73 25.97 -15.59
CA GLN A 56 4.96 25.89 -14.79
C GLN A 56 5.99 24.91 -15.38
N ALA A 57 5.54 23.87 -16.08
CA ALA A 57 6.40 22.88 -16.69
C ALA A 57 7.09 23.36 -17.98
N GLY A 58 6.56 24.39 -18.65
CA GLY A 58 7.08 24.86 -19.93
C GLY A 58 6.90 23.84 -21.06
N SER A 59 7.78 23.86 -22.06
CA SER A 59 7.77 22.88 -23.17
C SER A 59 8.57 21.63 -22.80
N TYR A 60 7.97 20.46 -22.97
CA TYR A 60 8.61 19.15 -22.75
C TYR A 60 7.95 18.08 -23.62
N ASP A 61 8.59 16.92 -23.75
CA ASP A 61 7.99 15.74 -24.39
C ASP A 61 7.01 15.05 -23.40
N GLU A 62 5.72 15.31 -23.57
CA GLU A 62 4.68 14.75 -22.70
C GLU A 62 4.68 13.22 -22.66
N VAL A 63 4.96 12.57 -23.80
CA VAL A 63 4.90 11.11 -23.93
C VAL A 63 6.07 10.47 -23.19
N GLU A 64 7.28 11.00 -23.38
CA GLU A 64 8.48 10.51 -22.71
C GLU A 64 8.39 10.71 -21.19
N VAL A 65 8.01 11.92 -20.75
CA VAL A 65 7.91 12.25 -19.33
C VAL A 65 6.85 11.39 -18.64
N ARG A 66 5.67 11.21 -19.25
CA ARG A 66 4.62 10.35 -18.69
C ARG A 66 5.08 8.91 -18.59
N ALA A 67 5.73 8.38 -19.63
CA ALA A 67 6.28 7.04 -19.61
C ALA A 67 7.33 6.86 -18.50
N ASN A 68 8.15 7.88 -18.25
CA ASN A 68 9.11 7.87 -17.16
C ASN A 68 8.44 7.87 -15.77
N VAL A 69 7.44 8.73 -15.56
CA VAL A 69 6.65 8.77 -14.30
C VAL A 69 5.99 7.42 -14.04
N GLN A 70 5.32 6.84 -15.04
CA GLN A 70 4.70 5.52 -14.92
C GLN A 70 5.72 4.43 -14.59
N ARG A 71 6.88 4.44 -15.27
CA ARG A 71 7.97 3.50 -14.99
C ARG A 71 8.45 3.58 -13.54
N MET A 72 8.54 4.79 -12.97
CA MET A 72 8.92 4.96 -11.56
C MET A 72 7.87 4.38 -10.61
N ILE A 73 6.58 4.59 -10.91
CA ILE A 73 5.45 4.04 -10.14
C ILE A 73 5.48 2.51 -10.16
N ASP A 74 5.72 1.91 -11.32
CA ASP A 74 5.67 0.45 -11.50
C ASP A 74 6.89 -0.28 -10.91
N ARG A 75 8.07 0.34 -10.96
CA ARG A 75 9.33 -0.31 -10.56
C ARG A 75 9.67 -0.19 -9.09
N LYS A 76 9.12 0.80 -8.39
CA LYS A 76 9.46 1.07 -6.99
C LYS A 76 8.42 0.43 -6.07
N PRO A 77 8.84 -0.34 -5.05
CA PRO A 77 7.92 -0.90 -4.04
C PRO A 77 7.02 0.16 -3.42
N CYS A 78 7.59 1.32 -3.08
CA CYS A 78 6.84 2.50 -2.66
C CYS A 78 7.55 3.75 -3.18
N ILE A 79 6.80 4.67 -3.77
CA ILE A 79 7.27 5.99 -4.21
C ILE A 79 6.31 7.06 -3.74
N MET A 80 6.88 8.16 -3.26
CA MET A 80 6.18 9.37 -2.90
C MET A 80 6.72 10.51 -3.77
N PHE A 81 5.84 11.16 -4.51
CA PHE A 81 6.12 12.45 -5.14
C PHE A 81 5.82 13.55 -4.12
N SER A 82 6.71 14.54 -4.03
CA SER A 82 6.74 15.53 -2.96
C SER A 82 7.12 16.92 -3.49
N LEU A 83 6.90 17.94 -2.65
CA LEU A 83 7.53 19.26 -2.78
C LEU A 83 8.24 19.57 -1.47
N SER A 84 9.46 20.11 -1.57
CA SER A 84 10.35 20.27 -0.42
C SER A 84 9.81 21.21 0.66
N THR A 85 8.89 22.11 0.30
CA THR A 85 8.28 23.11 1.20
C THR A 85 6.87 22.74 1.69
N CYS A 86 6.40 21.51 1.44
CA CYS A 86 5.04 21.09 1.76
C CYS A 86 4.95 20.39 3.14
N PRO A 87 4.18 20.93 4.11
CA PRO A 87 4.06 20.33 5.44
C PRO A 87 3.38 18.95 5.41
N PHE A 88 2.43 18.72 4.50
CA PHE A 88 1.78 17.42 4.33
C PHE A 88 2.72 16.35 3.79
N CYS A 89 3.72 16.75 2.99
CA CYS A 89 4.76 15.86 2.53
C CYS A 89 5.64 15.43 3.71
N THR A 90 6.09 16.38 4.54
CA THR A 90 6.86 16.07 5.75
C THR A 90 6.12 15.13 6.70
N GLU A 91 4.81 15.36 6.91
CA GLU A 91 3.99 14.46 7.74
C GLU A 91 3.94 13.04 7.17
N THR A 92 3.72 12.92 5.85
CA THR A 92 3.66 11.62 5.17
C THR A 92 4.99 10.86 5.24
N GLN A 93 6.11 11.57 5.02
CA GLN A 93 7.45 11.01 5.21
C GLN A 93 7.64 10.52 6.65
N GLY A 94 7.20 11.31 7.64
CA GLY A 94 7.26 10.93 9.06
C GLY A 94 6.50 9.64 9.37
N ILE A 95 5.30 9.46 8.81
CA ILE A 95 4.51 8.23 8.99
C ILE A 95 5.23 7.03 8.34
N LEU A 96 5.63 7.14 7.08
CA LEU A 96 6.29 6.04 6.36
C LEU A 96 7.61 5.64 7.03
N SER A 97 8.44 6.62 7.37
CA SER A 97 9.71 6.39 8.07
C SER A 97 9.49 5.84 9.49
N GLY A 98 8.49 6.35 10.21
CA GLY A 98 8.14 5.88 11.56
C GLY A 98 7.65 4.43 11.59
N MET A 99 7.05 3.97 10.50
CA MET A 99 6.70 2.55 10.30
C MET A 99 7.90 1.68 9.91
N GLY A 100 9.04 2.27 9.56
CA GLY A 100 10.19 1.54 8.99
C GLY A 100 9.97 1.11 7.54
N ALA A 101 9.08 1.77 6.80
CA ALA A 101 8.86 1.46 5.39
C ALA A 101 10.02 1.97 4.52
N MET A 102 10.44 1.16 3.55
CA MET A 102 11.36 1.54 2.49
C MET A 102 10.60 2.20 1.35
N TYR A 103 10.86 3.48 1.07
CA TYR A 103 10.24 4.23 -0.02
C TYR A 103 11.23 5.16 -0.70
N THR A 104 10.96 5.54 -1.94
CA THR A 104 11.64 6.67 -2.58
C THR A 104 10.81 7.94 -2.42
N CYS A 105 11.40 9.02 -1.91
CA CYS A 105 10.83 10.36 -2.03
C CYS A 105 11.45 11.07 -3.24
N LEU A 106 10.61 11.66 -4.10
CA LEU A 106 11.04 12.49 -5.23
C LEU A 106 10.52 13.92 -5.03
N GLU A 107 11.43 14.84 -4.71
CA GLU A 107 11.11 16.27 -4.48
C GLU A 107 11.06 17.00 -5.84
N LEU A 108 9.85 17.14 -6.40
CA LEU A 108 9.65 17.60 -7.78
C LEU A 108 10.10 19.04 -8.04
N ASP A 109 10.25 19.85 -7.00
CA ASP A 109 10.80 21.21 -7.08
C ASP A 109 12.33 21.25 -7.11
N GLN A 110 12.99 20.14 -6.85
CA GLN A 110 14.45 20.02 -6.84
C GLN A 110 14.99 19.17 -8.00
N GLU A 111 14.12 18.39 -8.65
CA GLU A 111 14.46 17.56 -9.80
C GLU A 111 14.42 18.35 -11.12
N GLU A 112 15.39 18.10 -11.98
CA GLU A 112 15.35 18.59 -13.36
C GLU A 112 14.13 18.00 -14.08
N GLY A 113 13.32 18.87 -14.70
CA GLY A 113 12.05 18.46 -15.31
C GLY A 113 10.96 18.04 -14.30
N GLY A 114 11.14 18.29 -13.00
CA GLY A 114 10.18 17.87 -11.98
C GLY A 114 8.80 18.51 -12.09
N MET A 115 8.69 19.73 -12.61
CA MET A 115 7.39 20.33 -12.92
C MET A 115 6.68 19.65 -14.10
N ALA A 116 7.42 19.19 -15.11
CA ALA A 116 6.87 18.36 -16.19
C ALA A 116 6.39 17.00 -15.66
N MET A 117 7.18 16.38 -14.77
CA MET A 117 6.75 15.16 -14.07
C MET A 117 5.48 15.39 -13.24
N LYS A 118 5.36 16.54 -12.56
CA LYS A 118 4.15 16.92 -11.82
C LYS A 118 2.93 17.06 -12.73
N ALA A 119 3.10 17.65 -13.92
CA ALA A 119 2.04 17.80 -14.90
C ALA A 119 1.57 16.43 -15.42
N GLU A 120 2.49 15.54 -15.77
CA GLU A 120 2.13 14.20 -16.22
C GLU A 120 1.60 13.30 -15.11
N LEU A 121 2.08 13.48 -13.87
CA LEU A 121 1.50 12.84 -12.70
C LEU A 121 0.03 13.25 -12.50
N ALA A 122 -0.30 14.53 -12.73
CA ALA A 122 -1.69 14.98 -12.69
C ALA A 122 -2.53 14.34 -13.79
N ASN A 123 -1.99 14.16 -15.01
CA ASN A 123 -2.68 13.44 -16.08
C ASN A 123 -2.93 11.96 -15.71
N ILE A 124 -1.98 11.30 -15.06
CA ILE A 124 -2.12 9.90 -14.58
C ILE A 124 -3.20 9.80 -13.48
N LEU A 125 -3.37 10.83 -12.67
CA LEU A 125 -4.29 10.88 -11.53
C LEU A 125 -5.60 11.62 -11.83
N ASP A 126 -6.06 11.55 -13.08
CA ASP A 126 -7.34 12.16 -13.53
C ASP A 126 -7.49 13.65 -13.14
N GLY A 127 -6.38 14.38 -13.26
CA GLY A 127 -6.28 15.82 -13.04
C GLY A 127 -5.95 16.24 -11.61
N ARG A 128 -5.61 15.30 -10.74
CA ARG A 128 -5.22 15.59 -9.35
C ARG A 128 -3.78 16.12 -9.28
N THR A 129 -3.61 17.33 -8.76
CA THR A 129 -2.30 18.01 -8.68
C THR A 129 -1.72 18.13 -7.26
N SER A 130 -2.46 17.71 -6.24
CA SER A 130 -2.06 17.82 -4.83
C SER A 130 -0.88 16.92 -4.50
N LEU A 131 0.04 17.41 -3.69
CA LEU A 131 1.13 16.62 -3.12
C LEU A 131 1.00 16.55 -1.59
N PRO A 132 1.43 15.46 -0.94
CA PRO A 132 2.13 14.32 -1.53
C PRO A 132 1.24 13.45 -2.43
N ALA A 133 1.84 12.68 -3.32
CA ALA A 133 1.16 11.62 -4.09
C ALA A 133 1.94 10.32 -3.92
N VAL A 134 1.34 9.36 -3.23
CA VAL A 134 2.01 8.14 -2.78
C VAL A 134 1.47 6.92 -3.52
N PHE A 135 2.39 6.07 -3.95
CA PHE A 135 2.09 4.81 -4.61
C PHE A 135 2.83 3.68 -3.92
N ALA A 136 2.18 2.52 -3.79
CA ALA A 136 2.79 1.29 -3.31
C ALA A 136 2.40 0.12 -4.22
N GLY A 137 3.39 -0.63 -4.70
CA GLY A 137 3.18 -1.74 -5.65
C GLY A 137 2.45 -1.28 -6.91
N GLY A 138 2.78 -0.11 -7.44
CA GLY A 138 2.13 0.53 -8.57
C GLY A 138 0.72 1.09 -8.31
N LYS A 139 0.16 0.93 -7.10
CA LYS A 139 -1.19 1.40 -6.76
C LYS A 139 -1.15 2.74 -6.04
N PHE A 140 -2.01 3.65 -6.44
CA PHE A 140 -2.17 4.94 -5.79
C PHE A 140 -2.81 4.80 -4.40
N LEU A 141 -2.13 5.29 -3.36
CA LEU A 141 -2.61 5.30 -1.98
C LEU A 141 -3.31 6.62 -1.60
N GLY A 142 -3.09 7.67 -2.38
CA GLY A 142 -3.52 9.03 -2.06
C GLY A 142 -2.37 9.96 -1.69
N GLY A 143 -2.71 11.11 -1.13
CA GLY A 143 -1.82 12.06 -0.50
C GLY A 143 -1.73 11.85 1.01
N CYS A 144 -1.62 12.93 1.79
CA CYS A 144 -1.49 12.79 3.24
C CYS A 144 -2.83 12.42 3.89
N ASN A 145 -3.86 13.23 3.63
CA ASN A 145 -5.11 13.26 4.40
C ASN A 145 -6.36 13.42 3.52
N ASP A 146 -6.47 12.65 2.44
CA ASP A 146 -7.54 12.79 1.42
C ASP A 146 -8.96 12.39 1.89
N GLY A 147 -9.14 12.16 3.19
CA GLY A 147 -10.41 11.72 3.76
C GLY A 147 -10.84 10.35 3.25
N GLY A 148 -12.13 10.19 2.95
CA GLY A 148 -12.73 8.93 2.51
C GLY A 148 -12.25 8.38 1.14
N LEU A 149 -11.34 9.08 0.47
CA LEU A 149 -10.69 8.65 -0.78
C LEU A 149 -9.35 7.93 -0.54
N GLY A 150 -8.87 7.89 0.71
CA GLY A 150 -7.58 7.31 1.08
C GLY A 150 -6.63 8.34 1.70
N GLY A 151 -5.33 8.15 1.46
CA GLY A 151 -4.26 8.96 2.02
C GLY A 151 -3.52 8.25 3.14
N VAL A 152 -2.22 8.51 3.21
CA VAL A 152 -1.29 7.79 4.09
C VAL A 152 -1.69 7.92 5.56
N ALA A 153 -2.06 9.11 6.04
CA ALA A 153 -2.49 9.32 7.42
C ALA A 153 -3.81 8.61 7.74
N THR A 154 -4.75 8.58 6.80
CA THR A 154 -6.04 7.88 6.95
C THR A 154 -5.85 6.36 7.01
N LEU A 155 -5.03 5.82 6.10
CA LEU A 155 -4.69 4.40 6.03
C LEU A 155 -3.88 3.95 7.25
N TYR A 156 -3.01 4.82 7.76
CA TYR A 156 -2.25 4.55 8.97
C TYR A 156 -3.17 4.42 10.19
N LYS A 157 -4.06 5.40 10.40
CA LYS A 157 -5.02 5.40 11.51
C LYS A 157 -6.00 4.23 11.48
N SER A 158 -6.37 3.76 10.29
CA SER A 158 -7.26 2.59 10.12
C SER A 158 -6.53 1.25 10.18
N GLY A 159 -5.20 1.23 10.30
CA GLY A 159 -4.40 0.00 10.31
C GLY A 159 -4.26 -0.68 8.94
N GLN A 160 -4.75 -0.06 7.86
CA GLN A 160 -4.72 -0.60 6.50
C GLN A 160 -3.42 -0.29 5.75
N LEU A 161 -2.63 0.67 6.21
CA LEU A 161 -1.38 1.05 5.53
C LEU A 161 -0.32 -0.06 5.59
N ALA A 162 -0.14 -0.70 6.75
CA ALA A 162 0.85 -1.76 6.94
C ALA A 162 0.68 -2.94 5.96
N PRO A 163 -0.50 -3.56 5.81
CA PRO A 163 -0.67 -4.65 4.85
C PRO A 163 -0.45 -4.21 3.39
N LEU A 164 -0.77 -2.97 3.02
CA LEU A 164 -0.52 -2.45 1.67
C LEU A 164 0.99 -2.30 1.39
N LEU A 165 1.74 -1.75 2.34
CA LEU A 165 3.19 -1.62 2.22
C LEU A 165 3.90 -2.98 2.25
N GLN A 166 3.42 -3.92 3.05
CA GLN A 166 3.94 -5.30 3.06
C GLN A 166 3.67 -6.01 1.74
N ALA A 167 2.45 -5.92 1.21
CA ALA A 167 2.10 -6.50 -0.10
C ALA A 167 2.95 -5.92 -1.23
N ALA A 168 3.35 -4.66 -1.11
CA ALA A 168 4.24 -4.00 -2.05
C ALA A 168 5.73 -4.33 -1.87
N GLY A 169 6.11 -5.05 -0.80
CA GLY A 169 7.52 -5.32 -0.44
C GLY A 169 8.25 -4.10 0.13
N SER A 170 7.53 -3.06 0.54
CA SER A 170 8.06 -1.82 1.11
C SER A 170 8.18 -1.89 2.63
N LEU A 171 7.55 -2.84 3.30
CA LEU A 171 7.62 -3.02 4.75
C LEU A 171 7.82 -4.49 5.10
N SER A 172 8.75 -4.81 5.99
CA SER A 172 8.92 -6.18 6.46
C SER A 172 7.70 -6.63 7.29
N PRO A 173 7.29 -7.91 7.21
CA PRO A 173 6.38 -8.50 8.18
C PRO A 173 7.08 -8.60 9.55
N THR A 174 7.14 -7.50 10.31
CA THR A 174 7.76 -7.53 11.63
C THR A 174 6.86 -8.30 12.61
N GLN A 175 7.43 -9.34 13.23
CA GLN A 175 6.80 -10.13 14.29
C GLN A 175 6.33 -9.21 15.42
N ARG A 176 5.11 -9.42 15.92
CA ARG A 176 4.59 -8.76 17.11
C ARG A 176 5.61 -8.90 18.25
N ILE A 177 6.07 -7.77 18.79
CA ILE A 177 6.74 -7.68 20.09
C ILE A 177 5.67 -7.87 21.17
#